data_AF-A0A2Y9BJU8-F1
#
_entry.id   AF-A0A2Y9BJU8-F1
#
_cell.length_a   1.000
_cell.length_b   1.000
_cell.length_c   1.000
_cell.angle_alpha   90.00
_cell.angle_beta   90.00
_cell.angle_gamma   90.00
#
_symmetry.space_group_name_H-M   'P 1'
#
loop_
_entity.id
_entity.type
_entity.pdbx_description
1 polymer ?
#
loop_
_entity_poly.entity_id
_entity_poly.type
_entity_poly.pdbx_seq_one_letter_code
_entity_poly.pdbx_strand_id
1 'polypeptide(L)'
;MESRIYRKQTWDEWYLCAKDYFEEHGDLLVPSNYITADGYRLGRWIERQRARFNGLLASPIYHDEQIALESIGMVWKLEDRLEWDKWISLAEGYYRQYGNLEVNTEYVADGYRLGYWLREQRKKRKSGKLTEKQIRDLDRYKMIWSCYERRSWNNWYSMAEEYFLENGNLLIPLNYRTKGGERLGIWIFVQRERYSQKGGRKPLNKEQIQALERILMVWELDNVREEKWTAMYQWVSEYKREYGRLPLGRELKAPDGRSMGNWISVQRKALKQGKMSVAKAKQLETLEI
;
A
#
# COMPACT_ATOMS: atom_id res chain seq x y z
N MET A 1 14.85 -8.04 -40.69
CA MET A 1 13.77 -8.00 -39.69
C MET A 1 12.86 -9.18 -39.97
N GLU A 2 13.13 -10.32 -39.34
CA GLU A 2 12.24 -11.48 -39.44
C GLU A 2 10.93 -11.15 -38.74
N SER A 3 9.82 -11.26 -39.48
CA SER A 3 8.50 -11.07 -38.90
C SER A 3 8.26 -12.23 -37.92
N ARG A 4 8.04 -11.91 -36.64
CA ARG A 4 7.60 -12.89 -35.65
C ARG A 4 6.19 -13.32 -36.05
N ILE A 5 6.09 -14.40 -36.81
CA ILE A 5 4.81 -15.06 -37.09
C ILE A 5 4.28 -15.57 -35.75
N TYR A 6 3.28 -14.87 -35.21
CA TYR A 6 2.64 -15.27 -33.96
C TYR A 6 1.68 -16.42 -34.23
N ARG A 7 2.19 -17.65 -34.23
CA ARG A 7 1.35 -18.85 -34.24
C ARG A 7 0.71 -18.98 -32.86
N LYS A 8 -0.62 -19.01 -32.80
CA LYS A 8 -1.36 -19.33 -31.58
C LYS A 8 -1.22 -20.83 -31.31
N GLN A 9 -0.66 -21.19 -30.16
CA GLN A 9 -0.51 -22.60 -29.76
C GLN A 9 -1.88 -23.24 -29.48
N THR A 10 -2.01 -24.52 -29.82
CA THR A 10 -3.19 -25.34 -29.51
C THR A 10 -3.15 -25.79 -28.04
N TRP A 11 -4.28 -26.29 -27.53
CA TRP A 11 -4.33 -26.83 -26.18
C TRP A 11 -3.40 -28.04 -26.02
N ASP A 12 -3.37 -28.95 -27.01
CA ASP A 12 -2.52 -30.14 -26.99
C ASP A 12 -1.02 -29.80 -26.92
N GLU A 13 -0.59 -28.77 -27.66
CA GLU A 13 0.80 -28.30 -27.63
C GLU A 13 1.19 -27.81 -26.22
N TRP A 14 0.29 -27.10 -25.53
CA TRP A 14 0.52 -26.68 -24.15
C TRP A 14 0.48 -27.83 -23.15
N TYR A 15 -0.43 -28.78 -23.36
CA TYR A 15 -0.55 -29.96 -22.51
C TYR A 15 0.73 -30.82 -22.58
N LEU A 16 1.30 -31.01 -23.76
CA LEU A 16 2.59 -31.70 -23.93
C LEU A 16 3.70 -30.98 -23.18
N CYS A 17 3.81 -29.65 -23.30
CA CYS A 17 4.80 -28.88 -22.55
C CYS A 17 4.64 -29.02 -21.02
N ALA A 18 3.40 -29.07 -20.53
CA ALA A 18 3.13 -29.30 -19.12
C ALA A 18 3.54 -30.72 -18.71
N LYS A 19 3.23 -31.72 -19.55
CA LYS A 19 3.62 -33.11 -19.31
C LYS A 19 5.13 -33.27 -19.25
N ASP A 20 5.87 -32.68 -20.20
CA ASP A 20 7.33 -32.71 -20.23
C ASP A 20 7.92 -32.07 -18.97
N TYR A 21 7.36 -30.92 -18.55
CA TYR A 21 7.77 -30.28 -17.30
C TYR A 21 7.55 -31.20 -16.09
N PHE A 22 6.40 -31.88 -16.02
CA PHE A 22 6.08 -32.82 -14.95
C PHE A 22 7.02 -34.03 -14.94
N GLU A 23 7.37 -34.58 -16.11
CA GLU A 23 8.32 -35.69 -16.20
C GLU A 23 9.73 -35.28 -15.74
N GLU A 24 10.13 -34.03 -15.97
CA GLU A 24 11.44 -33.50 -15.55
C GLU A 24 11.47 -33.12 -14.05
N HIS A 25 10.41 -32.49 -13.54
CA HIS A 25 10.42 -31.86 -12.21
C HIS A 25 9.60 -32.64 -11.15
N GLY A 26 8.77 -33.59 -11.57
CA GLY A 26 7.88 -34.37 -10.71
C GLY A 26 6.63 -33.62 -10.22
N ASP A 27 6.44 -32.37 -10.66
CA ASP A 27 5.28 -31.55 -10.31
C ASP A 27 4.89 -30.56 -11.43
N LEU A 28 3.72 -29.92 -11.28
CA LEU A 28 3.26 -28.83 -12.14
C LEU A 28 3.30 -27.47 -11.41
N LEU A 29 4.30 -27.27 -10.56
CA LEU A 29 4.58 -26.00 -9.87
C LEU A 29 5.45 -25.08 -10.75
N VAL A 30 5.02 -24.93 -12.00
CA VAL A 30 5.75 -24.14 -13.01
C VAL A 30 5.85 -22.67 -12.55
N PRO A 31 7.07 -22.10 -12.41
CA PRO A 31 7.26 -20.69 -12.10
C PRO A 31 6.58 -19.80 -13.15
N SER A 32 5.96 -18.68 -12.74
CA SER A 32 5.16 -17.83 -13.63
C SER A 32 5.93 -17.26 -14.83
N ASN A 33 7.24 -17.06 -14.66
CA ASN A 33 8.18 -16.60 -15.67
C ASN A 33 8.87 -17.72 -16.45
N TYR A 34 8.57 -18.99 -16.16
CA TYR A 34 9.19 -20.13 -16.86
C TYR A 34 8.81 -20.14 -18.34
N ILE A 35 9.83 -20.34 -19.18
CA ILE A 35 9.73 -20.42 -20.63
C ILE A 35 10.39 -21.75 -21.05
N THR A 36 9.70 -22.56 -21.85
CA THR A 36 10.27 -23.79 -22.41
C THR A 36 11.45 -23.49 -23.34
N ALA A 37 12.25 -24.50 -23.67
CA ALA A 37 13.33 -24.36 -24.65
C ALA A 37 12.85 -23.78 -26.00
N ASP A 38 11.63 -24.13 -26.41
CA ASP A 38 10.99 -23.65 -27.65
C ASP A 38 10.34 -22.26 -27.51
N GLY A 39 10.51 -21.58 -26.37
CA GLY A 39 10.04 -20.22 -26.17
C GLY A 39 8.60 -20.10 -25.65
N TYR A 40 7.97 -21.19 -25.22
CA TYR A 40 6.60 -21.18 -24.71
C TYR A 40 6.54 -20.73 -23.26
N ARG A 41 5.72 -19.72 -22.96
CA ARG A 41 5.49 -19.18 -21.61
C ARG A 41 4.59 -20.11 -20.77
N LEU A 42 5.06 -21.33 -20.51
CA LEU A 42 4.31 -22.38 -19.83
C LEU A 42 3.86 -21.94 -18.43
N GLY A 43 4.69 -21.20 -17.70
CA GLY A 43 4.32 -20.66 -16.39
C GLY A 43 3.02 -19.84 -16.42
N ARG A 44 2.94 -18.90 -17.37
CA ARG A 44 1.74 -18.06 -17.56
C ARG A 44 0.54 -18.86 -18.04
N TRP A 45 0.76 -19.92 -18.83
CA TRP A 45 -0.31 -20.79 -19.27
C TRP A 45 -0.91 -21.59 -18.11
N ILE A 46 -0.07 -22.21 -17.26
CA ILE A 46 -0.50 -22.93 -16.05
C ILE A 46 -1.26 -22.00 -15.08
N GLU A 47 -0.76 -20.78 -14.85
CA GLU A 47 -1.47 -19.77 -14.05
C GLU A 47 -2.87 -19.47 -14.60
N ARG A 48 -2.98 -19.35 -15.92
CA ARG A 48 -4.27 -19.13 -16.58
C ARG A 48 -5.21 -20.30 -16.34
N GLN A 49 -4.75 -21.55 -16.42
CA GLN A 49 -5.59 -22.71 -16.13
C GLN A 49 -6.09 -22.71 -14.67
N ARG A 50 -5.22 -22.37 -13.70
CA ARG A 50 -5.63 -22.17 -12.30
C ARG A 50 -6.69 -21.08 -12.15
N ALA A 51 -6.53 -19.96 -12.87
CA ALA A 51 -7.51 -18.87 -12.83
C ALA A 51 -8.88 -19.28 -13.41
N ARG A 52 -8.89 -20.07 -14.50
CA ARG A 52 -10.12 -20.64 -15.08
C ARG A 52 -10.81 -21.59 -14.10
N PHE A 53 -10.05 -22.49 -13.45
CA PHE A 53 -10.59 -23.43 -12.46
C PHE A 53 -11.19 -22.71 -11.23
N ASN A 54 -10.50 -21.69 -10.71
CA ASN A 54 -10.97 -20.95 -9.53
C ASN A 54 -12.06 -19.90 -9.83
N GLY A 55 -12.62 -19.87 -11.04
CA GLY A 55 -13.69 -18.95 -11.43
C GLY A 55 -13.25 -17.47 -11.51
N LEU A 56 -11.95 -17.20 -11.65
CA LEU A 56 -11.42 -15.84 -11.79
C LEU A 56 -11.50 -15.31 -13.24
N LEU A 57 -11.81 -16.18 -14.20
CA LEU A 57 -11.99 -15.85 -15.60
C LEU A 57 -13.40 -16.25 -16.07
N ALA A 58 -13.96 -15.47 -16.99
CA ALA A 58 -15.29 -15.73 -17.55
C ALA A 58 -15.37 -17.04 -18.36
N SER A 59 -14.23 -17.54 -18.85
CA SER A 59 -14.12 -18.82 -19.53
C SER A 59 -13.65 -19.87 -18.51
N PRO A 60 -14.53 -20.75 -18.01
CA PRO A 60 -14.15 -21.82 -17.10
C PRO A 60 -13.28 -22.84 -17.83
N ILE A 61 -12.59 -23.68 -17.06
CA ILE A 61 -11.89 -24.84 -17.60
C ILE A 61 -12.93 -25.90 -18.01
N TYR A 62 -12.73 -26.54 -19.16
CA TYR A 62 -13.59 -27.65 -19.59
C TYR A 62 -13.25 -28.93 -18.81
N HIS A 63 -14.21 -29.84 -18.69
CA HIS A 63 -14.07 -31.03 -17.84
C HIS A 63 -12.96 -31.98 -18.31
N ASP A 64 -12.83 -32.15 -19.62
CA ASP A 64 -11.77 -32.91 -20.28
C ASP A 64 -10.37 -32.28 -20.07
N GLU A 65 -10.25 -30.96 -20.22
CA GLU A 65 -9.00 -30.23 -19.95
C GLU A 65 -8.57 -30.37 -18.48
N GLN A 66 -9.55 -30.36 -17.57
CA GLN A 66 -9.33 -30.56 -16.14
C GLN A 66 -8.81 -31.97 -15.87
N ILE A 67 -9.49 -33.01 -16.35
CA ILE A 67 -9.09 -34.42 -16.16
C ILE A 67 -7.67 -34.65 -16.71
N ALA A 68 -7.38 -34.13 -17.91
CA ALA A 68 -6.08 -34.31 -18.52
C ALA A 68 -4.98 -33.67 -17.67
N LEU A 69 -5.16 -32.42 -17.22
CA LEU A 69 -4.19 -31.76 -16.35
C LEU A 69 -4.06 -32.46 -14.99
N GLU A 70 -5.15 -32.96 -14.41
CA GLU A 70 -5.11 -33.76 -13.19
C GLU A 70 -4.32 -35.06 -13.36
N SER A 71 -4.41 -35.70 -14.53
CA SER A 71 -3.66 -36.94 -14.84
C SER A 71 -2.14 -36.77 -14.84
N ILE A 72 -1.65 -35.53 -15.05
CA ILE A 72 -0.23 -35.16 -14.98
C ILE A 72 0.09 -34.35 -13.71
N GLY A 73 -0.72 -34.49 -12.66
CA GLY A 73 -0.41 -33.96 -11.33
C GLY A 73 -0.67 -32.47 -11.15
N MET A 74 -1.63 -31.89 -11.89
CA MET A 74 -2.01 -30.49 -11.77
C MET A 74 -2.50 -30.14 -10.38
N VAL A 75 -2.04 -28.98 -9.92
CA VAL A 75 -2.42 -28.40 -8.63
C VAL A 75 -3.22 -27.13 -8.91
N TRP A 76 -4.52 -27.20 -8.65
CA TRP A 76 -5.44 -26.08 -8.90
C TRP A 76 -5.34 -24.97 -7.87
N LYS A 77 -5.06 -25.33 -6.61
CA LYS A 77 -4.88 -24.43 -5.48
C LYS A 77 -3.50 -24.68 -4.90
N LEU A 78 -2.58 -23.76 -5.16
CA LEU A 78 -1.19 -23.87 -4.70
C LEU A 78 -1.06 -23.97 -3.17
N GLU A 79 -2.04 -23.44 -2.44
CA GLU A 79 -2.13 -23.56 -0.97
C GLU A 79 -2.30 -25.01 -0.49
N ASP A 80 -2.85 -25.90 -1.32
CA ASP A 80 -3.18 -27.27 -0.96
C ASP A 80 -2.00 -28.24 -1.10
N ARG A 81 -0.91 -27.85 -1.78
CA ARG A 81 0.25 -28.74 -2.04
C ARG A 81 1.58 -28.29 -1.46
N LEU A 82 1.73 -27.03 -1.08
CA LEU A 82 2.97 -26.59 -0.44
C LEU A 82 3.02 -27.11 1.00
N GLU A 83 4.07 -27.87 1.31
CA GLU A 83 4.38 -28.25 2.68
C GLU A 83 4.49 -27.00 3.55
N TRP A 84 4.00 -27.10 4.79
CA TRP A 84 3.99 -26.00 5.75
C TRP A 84 5.35 -25.29 5.83
N ASP A 85 6.43 -26.07 5.83
CA ASP A 85 7.80 -25.55 5.97
C ASP A 85 8.24 -24.70 4.76
N LYS A 86 7.73 -24.98 3.56
CA LYS A 86 7.99 -24.13 2.38
C LYS A 86 7.29 -22.78 2.51
N TRP A 87 6.06 -22.75 3.00
CA TRP A 87 5.36 -21.49 3.30
C TRP A 87 6.08 -20.68 4.38
N ILE A 88 6.58 -21.36 5.42
CA ILE A 88 7.36 -20.72 6.47
C ILE A 88 8.66 -20.15 5.92
N SER A 89 9.35 -20.84 5.01
CA SER A 89 10.53 -20.32 4.33
C SER A 89 10.23 -19.06 3.51
N LEU A 90 9.10 -19.02 2.79
CA LEU A 90 8.66 -17.82 2.06
C LEU A 90 8.32 -16.66 3.01
N ALA A 91 7.66 -16.94 4.13
CA ALA A 91 7.36 -15.97 5.17
C ALA A 91 8.65 -15.43 5.83
N GLU A 92 9.61 -16.30 6.11
CA GLU A 92 10.93 -15.92 6.61
C GLU A 92 11.66 -14.99 5.64
N GLY A 93 11.69 -15.33 4.35
CA GLY A 93 12.31 -14.49 3.32
C GLY A 93 11.71 -13.09 3.29
N TYR A 94 10.38 -13.00 3.31
CA TYR A 94 9.69 -11.72 3.40
C TYR A 94 10.02 -10.97 4.71
N TYR A 95 10.03 -11.68 5.85
CA TYR A 95 10.35 -11.07 7.15
C TYR A 95 11.79 -10.54 7.19
N ARG A 96 12.77 -11.25 6.65
CA ARG A 96 14.16 -10.77 6.56
C ARG A 96 14.28 -9.49 5.74
N GLN A 97 13.44 -9.34 4.71
CA GLN A 97 13.46 -8.18 3.82
C GLN A 97 12.70 -6.97 4.41
N TYR A 98 11.56 -7.19 5.05
CA TYR A 98 10.63 -6.12 5.43
C TYR A 98 10.40 -5.99 6.96
N GLY A 99 10.93 -6.92 7.76
CA GLY A 99 10.84 -6.92 9.22
C GLY A 99 9.45 -7.24 9.78
N ASN A 100 8.50 -7.69 8.94
CA ASN A 100 7.13 -8.01 9.35
C ASN A 100 6.46 -9.00 8.39
N LEU A 101 5.27 -9.52 8.74
CA LEU A 101 4.41 -10.37 7.89
C LEU A 101 3.11 -9.66 7.45
N GLU A 102 3.13 -8.33 7.37
CA GLU A 102 2.03 -7.51 6.87
C GLU A 102 2.10 -7.41 5.34
N VAL A 103 1.92 -8.57 4.72
CA VAL A 103 2.02 -8.77 3.28
C VAL A 103 0.70 -8.34 2.61
N ASN A 104 0.79 -7.56 1.52
CA ASN A 104 -0.37 -7.29 0.66
C ASN A 104 -0.94 -8.62 0.13
N THR A 105 -2.26 -8.82 0.15
CA THR A 105 -2.92 -10.05 -0.32
C THR A 105 -2.50 -10.48 -1.73
N GLU A 106 -2.20 -9.53 -2.62
CA GLU A 106 -1.77 -9.81 -4.00
C GLU A 106 -0.26 -10.07 -4.15
N TYR A 107 0.52 -9.98 -3.07
CA TYR A 107 1.96 -10.20 -3.12
C TYR A 107 2.30 -11.66 -3.42
N VAL A 108 3.26 -11.84 -4.33
CA VAL A 108 3.74 -13.12 -4.81
C VAL A 108 5.23 -13.28 -4.47
N ALA A 109 5.60 -14.37 -3.80
CA ALA A 109 6.97 -14.80 -3.56
C ALA A 109 7.21 -16.14 -4.26
N ASP A 110 8.24 -16.23 -5.11
CA ASP A 110 8.58 -17.43 -5.89
C ASP A 110 7.40 -18.05 -6.64
N GLY A 111 6.49 -17.22 -7.16
CA GLY A 111 5.27 -17.67 -7.85
C GLY A 111 4.09 -18.01 -6.92
N TYR A 112 4.26 -17.92 -5.60
CA TYR A 112 3.23 -18.23 -4.61
C TYR A 112 2.63 -16.98 -3.97
N ARG A 113 1.30 -16.94 -3.83
CA ARG A 113 0.56 -15.83 -3.21
C ARG A 113 0.70 -15.82 -1.68
N LEU A 114 1.90 -15.49 -1.21
CA LEU A 114 2.22 -15.43 0.23
C LEU A 114 1.26 -14.53 1.00
N GLY A 115 0.87 -13.39 0.43
CA GLY A 115 -0.07 -12.47 1.06
C GLY A 115 -1.46 -13.06 1.29
N TYR A 116 -1.97 -13.78 0.29
CA TYR A 116 -3.21 -14.53 0.40
C TYR A 116 -3.08 -15.64 1.43
N TRP A 117 -2.01 -16.43 1.38
CA TRP A 117 -1.80 -17.54 2.30
C TRP A 117 -1.77 -17.08 3.77
N LEU A 118 -1.03 -16.02 4.09
CA LEU A 118 -1.00 -15.43 5.43
C LEU A 118 -2.38 -14.91 5.86
N ARG A 119 -3.20 -14.38 4.94
CA ARG A 119 -4.58 -13.97 5.23
C ARG A 119 -5.44 -15.18 5.60
N GLU A 120 -5.30 -16.31 4.89
CA GLU A 120 -6.03 -17.53 5.21
C GLU A 120 -5.58 -18.14 6.54
N GLN A 121 -4.29 -18.08 6.90
CA GLN A 121 -3.82 -18.52 8.22
C GLN A 121 -4.47 -17.73 9.37
N ARG A 122 -4.65 -16.41 9.20
CA ARG A 122 -5.38 -15.57 10.18
C ARG A 122 -6.83 -16.06 10.36
N LYS A 123 -7.52 -16.42 9.27
CA LYS A 123 -8.88 -16.99 9.36
C LYS A 123 -8.88 -18.35 10.04
N LYS A 124 -7.92 -19.23 9.69
CA LYS A 124 -7.80 -20.57 10.28
C LYS A 124 -7.53 -20.51 11.79
N ARG A 125 -6.68 -19.57 12.27
CA ARG A 125 -6.48 -19.34 13.72
C ARG A 125 -7.78 -18.94 14.39
N LYS A 126 -8.53 -18.00 13.82
CA LYS A 126 -9.82 -17.54 14.36
C LYS A 126 -10.84 -18.67 14.47
N SER A 127 -10.85 -19.61 13.53
CA SER A 127 -11.73 -20.78 13.54
C SER A 127 -11.17 -21.98 14.33
N GLY A 128 -10.04 -21.84 15.04
CA GLY A 128 -9.42 -22.94 15.80
C GLY A 128 -8.85 -24.08 14.93
N LYS A 129 -8.55 -23.82 13.66
CA LYS A 129 -8.10 -24.84 12.67
C LYS A 129 -6.58 -24.90 12.50
N LEU A 130 -5.82 -24.06 13.20
CA LEU A 130 -4.36 -24.14 13.22
C LEU A 130 -3.89 -24.93 14.44
N THR A 131 -2.91 -25.79 14.23
CA THR A 131 -2.19 -26.47 15.31
C THR A 131 -1.29 -25.49 16.06
N GLU A 132 -0.91 -25.81 17.30
CA GLU A 132 0.01 -24.98 18.07
C GLU A 132 1.38 -24.83 17.42
N LYS A 133 1.91 -25.88 16.77
CA LYS A 133 3.17 -25.81 16.03
C LYS A 133 3.10 -24.75 14.92
N GLN A 134 2.02 -24.78 14.15
CA GLN A 134 1.79 -23.82 13.06
C GLN A 134 1.70 -22.38 13.57
N ILE A 135 1.04 -22.18 14.72
CA ILE A 135 0.99 -20.87 15.37
C ILE A 135 2.40 -20.44 15.79
N ARG A 136 3.17 -21.30 16.45
CA ARG A 136 4.55 -21.02 16.88
C ARG A 136 5.50 -20.72 15.71
N ASP A 137 5.37 -21.44 14.60
CA ASP A 137 6.22 -21.24 13.42
C ASP A 137 6.01 -19.84 12.82
N LEU A 138 4.76 -19.35 12.78
CA LEU A 138 4.44 -18.00 12.32
C LEU A 138 4.76 -16.91 13.37
N ASP A 139 4.57 -17.20 14.65
CA ASP A 139 4.92 -16.29 15.75
C ASP A 139 6.42 -16.01 15.82
N ARG A 140 7.26 -16.98 15.43
CA ARG A 140 8.72 -16.79 15.28
C ARG A 140 9.05 -15.59 14.40
N TYR A 141 8.26 -15.37 13.36
CA TYR A 141 8.40 -14.26 12.41
C TYR A 141 7.43 -13.11 12.70
N LYS A 142 7.02 -12.97 13.96
CA LYS A 142 6.19 -11.87 14.48
C LYS A 142 4.86 -11.74 13.74
N MET A 143 4.24 -12.87 13.37
CA MET A 143 2.92 -12.89 12.74
C MET A 143 1.89 -12.15 13.60
N ILE A 144 1.17 -11.22 12.97
CA ILE A 144 0.06 -10.54 13.62
C ILE A 144 -1.26 -11.14 13.15
N TRP A 145 -1.98 -11.74 14.08
CA TRP A 145 -3.11 -12.60 13.75
C TRP A 145 -4.45 -11.88 13.64
N SER A 146 -4.62 -10.79 14.38
CA SER A 146 -5.84 -9.97 14.35
C SER A 146 -5.54 -8.57 13.84
N CYS A 147 -6.47 -8.00 13.07
CA CYS A 147 -6.44 -6.58 12.70
C CYS A 147 -6.56 -5.63 13.90
N TYR A 148 -7.06 -6.12 15.03
CA TYR A 148 -7.11 -5.40 16.31
C TYR A 148 -5.81 -5.57 17.12
N GLU A 149 -5.03 -6.61 16.83
CA GLU A 149 -3.66 -6.81 17.34
C GLU A 149 -2.59 -6.20 16.42
N ARG A 150 -2.98 -5.77 15.18
CA ARG A 150 -2.07 -5.28 14.11
C ARG A 150 -1.08 -4.22 14.51
N ARG A 151 -1.38 -3.49 15.58
CA ARG A 151 -0.46 -2.72 16.41
C ARG A 151 -1.32 -2.14 17.51
N SER A 152 -0.93 -2.40 18.76
CA SER A 152 -1.54 -1.72 19.90
C SER A 152 -1.43 -0.21 19.70
N TRP A 153 -2.29 0.55 20.37
CA TRP A 153 -2.19 2.01 20.37
C TRP A 153 -0.75 2.45 20.75
N ASN A 154 -0.09 1.73 21.65
CA ASN A 154 1.31 1.97 22.06
C ASN A 154 2.29 1.89 20.88
N ASN A 155 2.14 0.92 19.99
CA ASN A 155 3.06 0.78 18.85
C ASN A 155 2.90 1.96 17.87
N TRP A 156 1.66 2.36 17.58
CA TRP A 156 1.42 3.54 16.75
C TRP A 156 1.87 4.84 17.40
N TYR A 157 1.72 4.93 18.72
CA TYR A 157 2.20 6.05 19.50
C TYR A 157 3.72 6.16 19.45
N SER A 158 4.46 5.06 19.67
CA SER A 158 5.93 5.00 19.49
C SER A 158 6.34 5.39 18.06
N MET A 159 5.57 4.94 17.07
CA MET A 159 5.43 5.49 15.71
C MET A 159 5.62 7.01 15.56
N ALA A 160 4.66 7.68 16.18
CA ALA A 160 4.49 9.11 16.14
C ALA A 160 5.56 9.81 16.97
N GLU A 161 5.99 9.21 18.08
CA GLU A 161 7.07 9.71 18.92
C GLU A 161 8.41 9.71 18.19
N GLU A 162 8.76 8.61 17.50
CA GLU A 162 9.95 8.54 16.64
C GLU A 162 9.91 9.62 15.54
N TYR A 163 8.78 9.74 14.84
CA TYR A 163 8.61 10.79 13.84
C TYR A 163 8.78 12.19 14.45
N PHE A 164 8.20 12.41 15.63
CA PHE A 164 8.29 13.68 16.35
C PHE A 164 9.74 13.99 16.76
N LEU A 165 10.50 13.02 17.25
CA LEU A 165 11.91 13.19 17.59
C LEU A 165 12.76 13.53 16.34
N GLU A 166 12.44 12.96 15.18
CA GLU A 166 13.15 13.24 13.93
C GLU A 166 12.76 14.60 13.31
N ASN A 167 11.49 15.02 13.43
CA ASN A 167 10.94 16.16 12.66
C ASN A 167 10.53 17.37 13.53
N GLY A 168 10.49 17.21 14.85
CA GLY A 168 10.04 18.22 15.81
C GLY A 168 8.53 18.53 15.76
N ASN A 169 7.74 17.79 14.98
CA ASN A 169 6.30 18.02 14.85
C ASN A 169 5.54 16.76 14.35
N LEU A 170 4.20 16.80 14.41
CA LEU A 170 3.30 15.75 13.88
C LEU A 170 2.48 16.21 12.66
N LEU A 171 3.01 17.14 11.86
CA LEU A 171 2.41 17.58 10.59
C LEU A 171 2.74 16.59 9.46
N ILE A 172 2.34 15.35 9.68
CA ILE A 172 2.63 14.23 8.79
C ILE A 172 1.75 14.29 7.53
N PRO A 173 2.32 14.20 6.31
CA PRO A 173 1.54 14.05 5.08
C PRO A 173 0.64 12.80 5.12
N LEU A 174 -0.58 12.89 4.58
CA LEU A 174 -1.54 11.77 4.63
C LEU A 174 -1.02 10.48 3.98
N ASN A 175 -0.19 10.61 2.93
CA ASN A 175 0.42 9.50 2.20
C ASN A 175 1.76 9.03 2.80
N TYR A 176 2.24 9.65 3.89
CA TYR A 176 3.49 9.28 4.53
C TYR A 176 3.48 7.83 4.99
N ARG A 177 4.63 7.18 4.80
CA ARG A 177 4.92 5.85 5.31
C ARG A 177 6.23 5.87 6.09
N THR A 178 6.25 5.19 7.22
CA THR A 178 7.47 4.89 7.97
C THR A 178 8.39 3.95 7.16
N LYS A 179 9.64 3.78 7.62
CA LYS A 179 10.63 2.90 6.97
C LYS A 179 10.14 1.46 6.80
N GLY A 180 9.31 0.96 7.72
CA GLY A 180 8.65 -0.36 7.64
C GLY A 180 7.39 -0.42 6.75
N GLY A 181 7.04 0.68 6.08
CA GLY A 181 5.90 0.76 5.15
C GLY A 181 4.56 1.13 5.79
N GLU A 182 4.51 1.42 7.08
CA GLU A 182 3.28 1.69 7.82
C GLU A 182 2.71 3.07 7.54
N ARG A 183 1.38 3.17 7.40
CA ARG A 183 0.68 4.39 6.96
C ARG A 183 0.47 5.37 8.12
N LEU A 184 1.54 5.81 8.76
CA LEU A 184 1.50 6.69 9.93
C LEU A 184 0.74 8.01 9.64
N GLY A 185 0.85 8.55 8.42
CA GLY A 185 0.09 9.73 8.01
C GLY A 185 -1.44 9.56 8.10
N ILE A 186 -1.94 8.38 7.71
CA ILE A 186 -3.36 8.04 7.86
C ILE A 186 -3.71 7.84 9.33
N TRP A 187 -2.83 7.20 10.11
CA TRP A 187 -3.09 6.98 11.52
C TRP A 187 -3.25 8.29 12.29
N ILE A 188 -2.34 9.26 12.10
CA ILE A 188 -2.44 10.59 12.71
C ILE A 188 -3.72 11.31 12.25
N PHE A 189 -4.08 11.24 10.97
CA PHE A 189 -5.33 11.81 10.45
C PHE A 189 -6.57 11.23 11.17
N VAL A 190 -6.62 9.91 11.33
CA VAL A 190 -7.70 9.23 12.06
C VAL A 190 -7.77 9.70 13.52
N GLN A 191 -6.64 9.97 14.18
CA GLN A 191 -6.67 10.48 15.56
C GLN A 191 -7.33 11.87 15.64
N ARG A 192 -7.08 12.75 14.66
CA ARG A 192 -7.77 14.06 14.57
C ARG A 192 -9.27 13.92 14.36
N GLU A 193 -9.71 12.96 13.55
CA GLU A 193 -11.14 12.70 13.34
C GLU A 193 -11.81 12.12 14.59
N ARG A 194 -11.10 11.24 15.32
CA ARG A 194 -11.59 10.69 16.61
C ARG A 194 -11.67 11.76 17.70
N TYR A 195 -10.77 12.74 17.69
CA TYR A 195 -10.78 13.87 18.62
C TYR A 195 -11.94 14.83 18.32
N SER A 196 -12.08 15.26 17.05
CA SER A 196 -13.12 16.22 16.65
C SER A 196 -14.53 15.64 16.57
N GLN A 197 -14.67 14.31 16.60
CA GLN A 197 -15.94 13.56 16.52
C GLN A 197 -16.75 13.79 15.23
N LYS A 198 -16.19 14.48 14.22
CA LYS A 198 -16.87 14.82 12.95
C LYS A 198 -17.10 13.63 12.01
N GLY A 199 -16.55 12.46 12.31
CA GLY A 199 -16.56 11.29 11.41
C GLY A 199 -17.21 10.01 11.98
N GLY A 200 -18.01 10.12 13.04
CA GLY A 200 -18.73 8.97 13.63
C GLY A 200 -17.84 7.84 14.18
N ARG A 201 -16.54 8.10 14.36
CA ARG A 201 -15.59 7.12 14.91
C ARG A 201 -15.62 7.14 16.43
N LYS A 202 -15.26 6.00 17.04
CA LYS A 202 -15.12 5.89 18.49
C LYS A 202 -14.13 6.97 19.00
N PRO A 203 -14.52 7.81 19.97
CA PRO A 203 -13.65 8.83 20.53
C PRO A 203 -12.34 8.27 21.09
N LEU A 204 -11.33 9.13 21.22
CA LEU A 204 -10.14 8.85 22.02
C LEU A 204 -10.51 8.87 23.51
N ASN A 205 -9.85 8.03 24.31
CA ASN A 205 -9.93 8.20 25.77
C ASN A 205 -8.97 9.30 26.23
N LYS A 206 -9.07 9.69 27.51
CA LYS A 206 -8.28 10.79 28.08
C LYS A 206 -6.77 10.51 28.02
N GLU A 207 -6.37 9.27 28.29
CA GLU A 207 -4.97 8.84 28.32
C GLU A 207 -4.33 8.93 26.92
N GLN A 208 -5.08 8.55 25.89
CA GLN A 208 -4.65 8.63 24.49
C GLN A 208 -4.50 10.08 24.03
N ILE A 209 -5.40 10.97 24.45
CA ILE A 209 -5.32 12.41 24.15
C ILE A 209 -4.07 12.99 24.82
N GLN A 210 -3.92 12.78 26.13
CA GLN A 210 -2.77 13.30 26.88
C GLN A 210 -1.44 12.83 26.32
N ALA A 211 -1.35 11.56 25.92
CA ALA A 211 -0.10 11.07 25.35
C ALA A 211 0.21 11.74 24.00
N LEU A 212 -0.78 11.89 23.11
CA LEU A 212 -0.59 12.60 21.84
C LEU A 212 -0.23 14.08 22.07
N GLU A 213 -0.77 14.72 23.09
CA GLU A 213 -0.40 16.09 23.49
C GLU A 213 1.06 16.22 23.94
N ARG A 214 1.63 15.19 24.61
CA ARG A 214 3.05 15.19 25.00
C ARG A 214 4.01 15.26 23.82
N ILE A 215 3.61 14.71 22.68
CA ILE A 215 4.37 14.78 21.42
C ILE A 215 3.85 15.89 20.49
N LEU A 216 3.24 16.93 21.09
CA LEU A 216 2.77 18.15 20.43
C LEU A 216 1.82 17.89 19.25
N MET A 217 0.87 16.97 19.43
CA MET A 217 -0.16 16.70 18.44
C MET A 217 -0.99 17.96 18.14
N VAL A 218 -0.91 18.39 16.88
CA VAL A 218 -1.78 19.43 16.35
C VAL A 218 -3.12 18.80 15.99
N TRP A 219 -4.14 19.05 16.81
CA TRP A 219 -5.51 18.57 16.60
C TRP A 219 -6.22 19.30 15.46
N GLU A 220 -6.12 20.63 15.46
CA GLU A 220 -6.75 21.49 14.46
C GLU A 220 -5.71 22.06 13.49
N LEU A 221 -5.78 21.61 12.23
CA LEU A 221 -4.87 22.07 11.19
C LEU A 221 -5.23 23.44 10.63
N ASP A 222 -6.40 23.98 10.96
CA ASP A 222 -6.85 25.26 10.42
C ASP A 222 -5.99 26.42 10.93
N ASN A 223 -5.54 26.38 12.18
CA ASN A 223 -4.59 27.38 12.72
C ASN A 223 -3.25 27.33 11.97
N VAL A 224 -2.69 26.14 11.75
CA VAL A 224 -1.44 25.97 10.99
C VAL A 224 -1.60 26.43 9.54
N ARG A 225 -2.75 26.17 8.92
CA ARG A 225 -3.06 26.63 7.57
C ARG A 225 -3.16 28.15 7.53
N GLU A 226 -3.76 28.76 8.54
CA GLU A 226 -3.91 30.21 8.64
C GLU A 226 -2.57 30.89 8.84
N GLU A 227 -1.75 30.42 9.78
CA GLU A 227 -0.37 30.91 9.99
C GLU A 227 0.46 30.81 8.71
N LYS A 228 0.42 29.65 8.04
CA LYS A 228 1.13 29.42 6.78
C LYS A 228 0.61 30.26 5.63
N TRP A 229 -0.66 30.64 5.65
CA TRP A 229 -1.27 31.54 4.67
C TRP A 229 -0.83 32.98 4.93
N THR A 230 -0.89 33.43 6.19
CA THR A 230 -0.47 34.76 6.63
C THR A 230 1.01 35.02 6.37
N ALA A 231 1.89 34.06 6.69
CA ALA A 231 3.32 34.17 6.39
C ALA A 231 3.58 34.31 4.87
N MET A 232 2.89 33.51 4.06
CA MET A 232 3.02 33.59 2.60
C MET A 232 2.51 34.91 2.04
N TYR A 233 1.38 35.39 2.55
CA TYR A 233 0.85 36.70 2.22
C TYR A 233 1.85 37.82 2.55
N GLN A 234 2.49 37.77 3.73
CA GLN A 234 3.51 38.74 4.14
C GLN A 234 4.69 38.72 3.18
N TRP A 235 5.26 37.55 2.87
CA TRP A 235 6.39 37.46 1.93
C TRP A 235 6.07 37.96 0.53
N VAL A 236 4.87 37.64 0.00
CA VAL A 236 4.42 38.17 -1.29
C VAL A 236 4.24 39.70 -1.22
N SER A 237 3.69 40.22 -0.13
CA SER A 237 3.52 41.67 0.09
C SER A 237 4.85 42.39 0.13
N GLU A 238 5.83 41.84 0.86
CA GLU A 238 7.18 42.39 0.97
C GLU A 238 7.88 42.40 -0.38
N TYR A 239 7.80 41.30 -1.13
CA TYR A 239 8.34 41.23 -2.48
C TYR A 239 7.70 42.27 -3.41
N LYS A 240 6.37 42.41 -3.38
CA LYS A 240 5.68 43.44 -4.19
C LYS A 240 6.14 44.85 -3.82
N ARG A 241 6.32 45.13 -2.53
CA ARG A 241 6.80 46.42 -2.03
C ARG A 241 8.23 46.72 -2.47
N GLU A 242 9.11 45.72 -2.46
CA GLU A 242 10.53 45.88 -2.83
C GLU A 242 10.74 46.00 -4.34
N TYR A 243 10.06 45.17 -5.14
CA TYR A 243 10.31 45.06 -6.58
C TYR A 243 9.23 45.74 -7.45
N GLY A 244 8.17 46.28 -6.85
CA GLY A 244 7.03 46.90 -7.55
C GLY A 244 6.19 45.93 -8.38
N ARG A 245 6.42 44.62 -8.29
CA ARG A 245 5.74 43.58 -9.09
C ARG A 245 5.50 42.32 -8.27
N LEU A 246 4.51 41.53 -8.67
CA LEU A 246 4.20 40.26 -8.01
C LEU A 246 5.22 39.16 -8.35
N PRO A 247 5.57 38.28 -7.39
CA PRO A 247 6.48 37.15 -7.60
C PRO A 247 5.77 35.99 -8.31
N LEU A 248 5.48 36.12 -9.61
CA LEU A 248 4.72 35.12 -10.39
C LEU A 248 5.55 33.90 -10.82
N GLY A 249 6.88 34.00 -10.78
CA GLY A 249 7.81 32.93 -11.10
C GLY A 249 7.69 31.71 -10.17
N ARG A 250 7.85 30.50 -10.71
CA ARG A 250 7.80 29.25 -9.91
C ARG A 250 9.09 29.02 -9.11
N GLU A 251 10.17 29.60 -9.58
CA GLU A 251 11.51 29.65 -9.00
C GLU A 251 11.58 30.56 -7.77
N LEU A 252 10.71 31.58 -7.69
CA LEU A 252 10.65 32.49 -6.55
C LEU A 252 10.02 31.76 -5.35
N LYS A 253 10.88 31.35 -4.42
CA LYS A 253 10.50 30.66 -3.19
C LYS A 253 10.49 31.62 -2.01
N ALA A 254 9.56 31.39 -1.10
CA ALA A 254 9.61 31.99 0.21
C ALA A 254 10.66 31.31 1.11
N PRO A 255 11.03 31.88 2.27
CA PRO A 255 12.03 31.31 3.19
C PRO A 255 11.77 29.85 3.60
N ASP A 256 10.52 29.41 3.61
CA ASP A 256 10.16 28.01 3.90
C ASP A 256 10.16 27.08 2.66
N GLY A 257 10.69 27.55 1.53
CA GLY A 257 10.85 26.79 0.29
C GLY A 257 9.60 26.69 -0.58
N ARG A 258 8.43 27.17 -0.13
CA ARG A 258 7.20 27.16 -0.93
C ARG A 258 7.26 28.21 -2.05
N SER A 259 6.69 27.89 -3.22
CA SER A 259 6.65 28.83 -4.36
C SER A 259 5.59 29.91 -4.14
N MET A 260 6.04 31.17 -4.18
CA MET A 260 5.16 32.34 -4.09
C MET A 260 4.24 32.45 -5.32
N GLY A 261 4.78 32.26 -6.53
CA GLY A 261 4.00 32.32 -7.77
C GLY A 261 2.92 31.24 -7.87
N ASN A 262 3.23 30.00 -7.46
CA ASN A 262 2.23 28.95 -7.37
C ASN A 262 1.14 29.26 -6.34
N TRP A 263 1.52 29.82 -5.18
CA TRP A 263 0.56 30.22 -4.16
C TRP A 263 -0.41 31.29 -4.67
N ILE A 264 0.08 32.32 -5.37
CA ILE A 264 -0.77 33.35 -6.02
C ILE A 264 -1.75 32.71 -7.01
N SER A 265 -1.26 31.78 -7.86
CA SER A 265 -2.12 31.07 -8.82
C SER A 265 -3.23 30.27 -8.12
N VAL A 266 -2.94 29.65 -6.99
CA VAL A 266 -3.94 28.92 -6.19
C VAL A 266 -4.95 29.90 -5.58
N GLN A 267 -4.51 31.05 -5.07
CA GLN A 267 -5.42 32.06 -4.50
C GLN A 267 -6.37 32.63 -5.55
N ARG A 268 -5.87 33.00 -6.74
CA ARG A 268 -6.71 33.47 -7.86
C ARG A 268 -7.78 32.46 -8.25
N LYS A 269 -7.42 31.18 -8.32
CA LYS A 269 -8.37 30.11 -8.60
C LYS A 269 -9.44 29.98 -7.51
N ALA A 270 -9.05 30.08 -6.24
CA ALA A 270 -9.98 30.00 -5.11
C ALA A 270 -10.96 31.19 -5.09
N LEU A 271 -10.49 32.39 -5.42
CA LEU A 271 -11.30 33.61 -5.52
C LEU A 271 -12.30 33.51 -6.68
N LYS A 272 -11.86 33.07 -7.87
CA LYS A 272 -12.73 32.79 -9.03
C LYS A 272 -13.81 31.74 -8.73
N GLN A 273 -13.52 30.78 -7.86
CA GLN A 273 -14.44 29.70 -7.49
C GLN A 273 -15.35 30.05 -6.28
N GLY A 274 -15.21 31.24 -5.69
CA GLY A 274 -15.98 31.63 -4.49
C GLY A 274 -15.66 30.78 -3.25
N LYS A 275 -14.50 30.13 -3.21
CA LYS A 275 -14.10 29.23 -2.10
C LYS A 275 -13.21 29.90 -1.05
N MET A 276 -13.15 31.23 -1.08
CA MET A 276 -12.30 32.04 -0.20
C MET A 276 -13.16 32.83 0.79
N SER A 277 -12.68 32.99 2.03
CA SER A 277 -13.35 33.85 3.00
C SER A 277 -13.27 35.32 2.59
N VAL A 278 -14.27 36.11 2.97
CA VAL A 278 -14.35 37.55 2.67
C VAL A 278 -13.11 38.29 3.18
N ALA A 279 -12.63 37.94 4.38
CA ALA A 279 -11.43 38.55 4.97
C ALA A 279 -10.17 38.32 4.11
N LYS A 280 -9.97 37.09 3.61
CA LYS A 280 -8.82 36.74 2.75
C LYS A 280 -8.92 37.39 1.37
N ALA A 281 -10.13 37.46 0.80
CA ALA A 281 -10.35 38.15 -0.47
C ALA A 281 -9.95 39.63 -0.36
N LYS A 282 -10.40 40.32 0.69
CA LYS A 282 -10.05 41.73 0.96
C LYS A 282 -8.54 41.94 1.14
N GLN A 283 -7.84 41.00 1.76
CA GLN A 283 -6.37 41.07 1.87
C GLN A 283 -5.70 40.94 0.50
N LEU A 284 -6.13 40.01 -0.34
CA LEU A 284 -5.56 39.84 -1.68
C LEU A 284 -5.85 41.01 -2.62
N GLU A 285 -6.97 41.72 -2.45
CA GLU A 285 -7.25 42.97 -3.17
C GLU A 285 -6.17 44.02 -2.95
N THR A 286 -5.59 44.10 -1.74
CA THR A 286 -4.47 45.03 -1.46
C THR A 286 -3.20 44.70 -2.25
N LEU A 287 -3.08 43.46 -2.71
CA LEU A 287 -2.00 43.00 -3.59
C LEU A 287 -2.34 43.15 -5.07
N GLU A 288 -3.53 43.66 -5.42
CA GLU A 288 -4.05 43.77 -6.79
C GLU A 288 -4.06 42.40 -7.51
N ILE A 289 -4.47 41.34 -6.79
CA ILE A 289 -4.47 39.95 -7.26
C ILE A 289 -5.84 39.46 -7.70
#